data_AF-A0A9E6CI93-F1
#
_entry.id   AF-A0A9E6CI93-F1
#
_cell.length_a   1.000
_cell.length_b   1.000
_cell.length_c   1.000
_cell.angle_alpha   90.00
_cell.angle_beta   90.00
_cell.angle_gamma   90.00
#
_symmetry.space_group_name_H-M   'P 1'
#
loop_
_entity.id
_entity.type
_entity.pdbx_description
1 polymer ?
#
loop_
_entity_poly.entity_id
_entity_poly.type
_entity_poly.pdbx_seq_one_letter_code
_entity_poly.pdbx_strand_id
1 'polypeptide(L)'
;GGVMGIFPALTADMFGPKNNGVNYGIMFSGFAIAGFFGPITAAKVKMASGGYTQAFIIAAALSIIGIILTQFLRYRSKKAMEAKMIAEARM
;
A
#
# COMPACT_ATOMS: atom_id res chain seq x y z
N GLY A 1 9.39 -14.37 -5.59
CA GLY A 1 8.69 -13.65 -4.51
C GLY A 1 8.95 -12.17 -4.68
N GLY A 2 7.90 -11.39 -4.96
CA GLY A 2 7.97 -9.93 -5.12
C GLY A 2 6.93 -9.25 -4.24
N VAL A 3 6.41 -8.09 -4.65
CA VAL A 3 5.38 -7.31 -3.93
C VAL A 3 4.19 -8.17 -3.48
N MET A 4 3.70 -9.06 -4.36
CA MET A 4 2.56 -9.95 -4.06
C MET A 4 2.86 -11.06 -3.05
N GLY A 5 4.14 -11.38 -2.82
CA GLY A 5 4.55 -12.38 -1.83
C GLY A 5 4.72 -11.81 -0.41
N ILE A 6 4.99 -10.50 -0.30
CA ILE A 6 5.24 -9.85 1.00
C ILE A 6 3.97 -9.21 1.60
N PHE A 7 2.96 -8.91 0.78
CA PHE A 7 1.74 -8.24 1.25
C PHE A 7 0.91 -9.05 2.26
N PRO A 8 0.76 -10.39 2.14
CA PRO A 8 0.07 -11.17 3.16
C PRO A 8 0.78 -11.12 4.52
N ALA A 9 2.12 -11.13 4.53
CA ALA A 9 2.91 -11.02 5.76
C ALA A 9 2.76 -9.62 6.38
N LEU A 10 2.90 -8.57 5.57
CA LEU A 10 2.67 -7.18 6.03
C LEU A 10 1.26 -6.95 6.56
N THR A 11 0.26 -7.59 5.96
CA THR A 11 -1.13 -7.51 6.44
C THR A 11 -1.29 -8.22 7.79
N ALA A 12 -0.64 -9.37 7.98
CA ALA A 12 -0.60 -10.05 9.27
C ALA A 12 0.11 -9.22 10.35
N ASP A 13 1.21 -8.54 9.99
CA ASP A 13 1.94 -7.68 10.92
C ASP A 13 1.11 -6.47 11.37
N MET A 14 0.24 -5.94 10.50
CA MET A 14 -0.59 -4.77 10.82
C MET A 14 -1.92 -5.12 11.51
N PHE A 15 -2.57 -6.22 11.12
CA PHE A 15 -3.93 -6.56 11.57
C PHE A 15 -4.00 -7.86 12.39
N GLY A 16 -2.88 -8.54 12.57
CA GLY A 16 -2.77 -9.82 13.25
C GLY A 16 -2.99 -11.03 12.31
N PRO A 17 -2.41 -12.19 12.64
CA PRO A 17 -2.45 -13.37 11.78
C PRO A 17 -3.78 -14.13 11.81
N LYS A 18 -4.59 -13.97 12.86
CA LYS A 18 -5.79 -14.79 13.13
C LYS A 18 -6.79 -14.83 11.96
N ASN A 19 -7.03 -13.68 11.32
CA ASN A 19 -7.96 -13.54 10.20
C ASN A 19 -7.26 -13.05 8.92
N ASN A 20 -5.98 -13.42 8.73
CA ASN A 20 -5.15 -12.81 7.69
C ASN A 20 -5.68 -13.02 6.27
N GLY A 21 -6.36 -14.14 5.99
CA GLY A 21 -7.00 -14.38 4.68
C GLY A 21 -8.06 -13.34 4.35
N VAL A 22 -8.94 -13.00 5.31
CA VAL A 22 -9.98 -11.98 5.13
C VAL A 22 -9.37 -10.59 5.08
N ASN A 23 -8.45 -10.27 6.00
CA ASN A 23 -7.78 -8.97 6.03
C ASN A 23 -7.03 -8.70 4.72
N TYR A 24 -6.29 -9.70 4.22
CA TYR A 24 -5.57 -9.56 2.96
C TYR A 24 -6.53 -9.46 1.76
N GLY A 25 -7.65 -10.19 1.77
CA GLY A 25 -8.71 -10.02 0.77
C GLY A 25 -9.24 -8.59 0.70
N ILE A 26 -9.48 -7.96 1.85
CA ILE A 26 -9.89 -6.54 1.93
C ILE A 26 -8.78 -5.64 1.37
N MET A 27 -7.53 -5.85 1.75
CA MET A 27 -6.40 -5.07 1.20
C MET A 27 -6.28 -5.22 -0.32
N PHE A 28 -6.52 -6.42 -0.85
CA PHE A 28 -6.45 -6.72 -2.28
C PHE A 28 -7.54 -6.01 -3.11
N SER A 29 -8.66 -5.64 -2.49
CA SER A 29 -9.69 -4.83 -3.17
C SER A 29 -9.14 -3.50 -3.71
N GLY A 30 -8.22 -2.86 -2.99
CA GLY A 30 -7.54 -1.66 -3.46
C GLY A 30 -6.69 -1.89 -4.71
N PHE A 31 -6.01 -3.05 -4.78
CA PHE A 31 -5.27 -3.46 -5.97
C PHE A 31 -6.21 -3.73 -7.16
N ALA A 32 -7.35 -4.37 -6.93
CA ALA A 32 -8.35 -4.61 -7.97
C ALA A 32 -8.92 -3.30 -8.54
N ILE A 33 -9.24 -2.34 -7.67
CA ILE A 33 -9.68 -0.99 -8.07
C ILE A 33 -8.59 -0.31 -8.91
N ALA A 34 -7.34 -0.32 -8.45
CA ALA A 34 -6.23 0.27 -9.19
C ALA A 34 -6.02 -0.41 -10.57
N GLY A 35 -6.16 -1.73 -10.65
CA GLY A 35 -6.06 -2.49 -11.90
C GLY A 35 -7.19 -2.16 -12.88
N PHE A 36 -8.38 -1.83 -12.39
CA PHE A 36 -9.51 -1.40 -13.21
C PHE A 36 -9.35 0.04 -13.71
N PHE A 37 -9.06 0.98 -12.80
CA PHE A 37 -9.02 2.42 -13.13
C PHE A 37 -7.69 2.87 -13.77
N GLY A 38 -6.59 2.17 -13.53
CA GLY A 38 -5.26 2.52 -14.04
C GLY A 38 -5.21 2.61 -15.57
N PRO A 39 -5.55 1.53 -16.31
CA PRO A 39 -5.56 1.54 -17.77
C PRO A 39 -6.51 2.58 -18.36
N ILE A 40 -7.71 2.75 -17.76
CA ILE A 40 -8.70 3.73 -18.20
C ILE A 40 -8.14 5.15 -18.08
N THR A 41 -7.51 5.46 -16.95
CA THR A 41 -6.90 6.76 -16.69
C THR A 41 -5.71 7.01 -17.62
N ALA A 42 -4.85 6.02 -17.81
CA ALA A 42 -3.72 6.10 -18.73
C ALA A 42 -4.18 6.34 -20.19
N ALA A 43 -5.24 5.64 -20.63
CA ALA A 43 -5.82 5.84 -21.94
C ALA A 43 -6.41 7.24 -22.11
N LYS A 44 -7.16 7.75 -21.11
CA LYS A 44 -7.69 9.13 -21.13
C LYS A 44 -6.59 10.17 -21.20
N VAL A 45 -5.54 10.03 -20.40
CA VAL A 45 -4.38 10.93 -20.41
C VAL A 45 -3.66 10.89 -21.76
N LYS A 46 -3.51 9.70 -22.35
CA LYS A 46 -2.93 9.55 -23.70
C LYS A 46 -3.75 10.27 -24.75
N MET A 47 -5.08 10.13 -24.74
CA MET A 47 -5.96 10.82 -25.68
C MET A 47 -5.87 12.34 -25.57
N ALA A 48 -5.74 12.87 -24.34
CA ALA A 48 -5.67 14.31 -24.10
C ALA A 48 -4.28 14.92 -24.40
N SER A 49 -3.20 14.18 -24.17
CA SER A 49 -1.82 14.69 -24.27
C SER A 49 -1.07 14.22 -25.52
N GLY A 50 -1.65 13.32 -26.31
CA GLY A 50 -1.03 12.74 -27.51
C GLY A 50 0.01 11.65 -27.23
N GLY A 51 0.34 11.36 -25.96
CA GLY A 51 1.37 10.38 -25.58
C GLY A 51 1.27 9.88 -24.14
N TYR A 52 2.16 8.96 -23.75
CA TYR A 52 2.14 8.36 -22.40
C TYR A 52 2.99 9.12 -21.37
N THR A 53 3.79 10.10 -21.79
CA THR A 53 4.69 10.84 -20.89
C THR A 53 3.94 11.42 -19.69
N GLN A 54 2.80 12.06 -19.91
CA GLN A 54 1.97 12.60 -18.83
C GLN A 54 1.41 11.51 -17.91
N ALA A 55 1.00 10.36 -18.46
CA ALA A 55 0.52 9.24 -17.66
C ALA A 55 1.64 8.66 -16.76
N PHE A 56 2.88 8.60 -17.26
CA PHE A 56 4.03 8.18 -16.46
C PHE A 56 4.41 9.18 -15.37
N ILE A 57 4.31 10.49 -15.63
CA ILE A 57 4.54 11.52 -14.61
C ILE A 57 3.50 11.39 -13.48
N ILE A 58 2.23 11.18 -13.82
CA ILE A 58 1.16 10.94 -12.82
C ILE A 58 1.45 9.66 -12.03
N ALA A 59 1.85 8.57 -12.69
CA ALA A 59 2.20 7.32 -12.01
C ALA A 59 3.41 7.48 -11.07
N ALA A 60 4.42 8.26 -11.47
CA ALA A 60 5.57 8.58 -10.64
C ALA A 60 5.17 9.39 -9.40
N ALA A 61 4.33 10.41 -9.56
CA ALA A 61 3.80 11.20 -8.44
C ALA A 61 3.00 10.33 -7.45
N LEU A 62 2.12 9.45 -7.96
CA LEU A 62 1.38 8.49 -7.12
C LEU A 62 2.32 7.53 -6.38
N SER A 63 3.40 7.09 -7.01
CA SER A 63 4.41 6.22 -6.38
C SER A 63 5.11 6.93 -5.22
N ILE A 64 5.46 8.22 -5.38
CA ILE A 64 6.04 9.04 -4.31
C ILE A 64 5.07 9.15 -3.13
N ILE A 65 3.79 9.40 -3.39
CA ILE A 65 2.76 9.43 -2.35
C ILE A 65 2.69 8.08 -1.62
N GLY A 66 2.72 6.97 -2.34
CA GLY A 66 2.74 5.62 -1.77
C GLY A 66 3.95 5.35 -0.88
N ILE A 67 5.13 5.84 -1.27
CA ILE A 67 6.35 5.77 -0.45
C ILE A 67 6.18 6.57 0.84
N ILE A 68 5.68 7.80 0.77
CA ILE A 68 5.45 8.67 1.93
C ILE A 68 4.48 8.00 2.91
N LEU A 69 3.34 7.50 2.41
CA LEU A 69 2.35 6.80 3.23
C LEU A 69 2.93 5.55 3.90
N THR A 70 3.67 4.75 3.13
CA THR A 70 4.33 3.54 3.66
C THR A 70 5.31 3.90 4.77
N GLN A 71 6.10 4.95 4.60
CA GLN A 71 7.08 5.37 5.60
C GLN A 71 6.41 5.94 6.86
N PHE A 72 5.32 6.68 6.69
CA PHE A 72 4.50 7.16 7.80
C PHE A 72 3.87 6.01 8.59
N LEU A 73 3.29 5.02 7.92
CA LEU A 73 2.72 3.84 8.57
C LEU A 73 3.78 3.03 9.32
N ARG A 74 4.96 2.85 8.72
CA ARG A 74 6.09 2.17 9.35
C ARG A 74 6.58 2.91 10.61
N TYR A 75 6.64 4.23 10.57
CA TYR A 75 6.96 5.05 11.76
C TYR A 75 5.94 4.87 12.88
N ARG A 76 4.64 4.90 12.56
CA ARG A 76 3.58 4.67 13.55
C ARG A 76 3.60 3.26 14.13
N SER A 77 3.82 2.25 13.29
CA SER A 77 3.90 0.85 13.71
C SER A 77 5.07 0.61 14.66
N LYS A 78 6.25 1.17 14.37
CA LYS A 78 7.42 1.11 15.28
C LYS A 78 7.12 1.73 16.65
N LYS A 79 6.56 2.94 16.68
CA LYS A 79 6.19 3.60 17.94
C LYS A 79 5.19 2.79 18.77
N ALA A 80 4.22 2.16 18.10
CA ALA A 80 3.23 1.32 18.79
C ALA A 80 3.88 0.07 19.41
N MET A 81 4.82 -0.57 18.70
CA MET A 81 5.61 -1.68 19.21
C MET A 81 6.47 -1.29 20.41
N GLU A 82 7.21 -0.16 20.32
CA GLU A 82 8.03 0.36 21.42
C GLU A 82 7.19 0.65 22.68
N ALA A 83 6.03 1.30 22.51
CA ALA A 83 5.11 1.58 23.61
C ALA A 83 4.59 0.29 24.28
N LYS A 84 4.31 -0.75 23.49
CA LYS A 84 3.85 -2.04 24.00
C LYS A 84 4.93 -2.77 24.80
N MET A 85 6.17 -2.76 24.32
CA MET A 85 7.32 -3.33 25.06
C MET A 85 7.55 -2.63 26.39
N ILE A 86 7.46 -1.29 26.43
CA ILE A 86 7.62 -0.53 27.68
C ILE A 86 6.49 -0.86 28.68
N ALA A 87 5.26 -1.04 28.19
CA ALA A 87 4.14 -1.44 29.05
C ALA A 87 4.32 -2.86 29.61
N GLU A 88 4.77 -3.82 28.80
CA GLU A 88 5.04 -5.19 29.23
C GLU A 88 6.21 -5.29 30.22
N ALA A 89 7.28 -4.51 30.04
CA ALA A 89 8.42 -4.48 30.96
C ALA A 89 8.11 -3.85 32.34
N ARG A 90 6.93 -3.25 32.51
CA ARG A 90 6.47 -2.61 33.76
C ARG A 90 5.44 -3.46 34.52
N MET A 91 5.03 -4.61 33.98
CA MET A 91 4.15 -5.58 34.63
C MET A 91 4.98 -6.70 35.28
#